data_AF-A0A7V8Z2B4-F1
#
_entry.id   AF-A0A7V8Z2B4-F1
#
_cell.length_a   1.000
_cell.length_b   1.000
_cell.length_c   1.000
_cell.angle_alpha   90.00
_cell.angle_beta   90.00
_cell.angle_gamma   90.00
#
_symmetry.space_group_name_H-M   'P 1'
#
loop_
_entity.id
_entity.type
_entity.pdbx_description
1 polymer ?
#
loop_
_entity_poly.entity_id
_entity_poly.type
_entity_poly.pdbx_seq_one_letter_code
_entity_poly.pdbx_strand_id
1 'polypeptide(L)'
;MITSPDRTRWRSLRTFVGWLLVAAWVLGACDSAPPTASGYFDDLAGEMSEFSEAITTQQEQYGSDLAGELDELHGATDFGDLEAVDEFFDQAGELAIVRTADLFSETGAEMRDLIERLSGLQPTAGLAIAHDDLLTAGAGLISEVPAATETVRNLDSIDQLAEALDGSPYATAAQRFSIACANLSEAATAAGVTTELTCPQPLVVAAVS
;
A
#
# COMPACT_ATOMS: atom_id res chain seq x y z
N MET A 1 49.30 -42.60 -21.67
CA MET A 1 49.07 -41.17 -21.39
C MET A 1 48.01 -40.65 -22.34
N ILE A 2 46.85 -40.34 -21.76
CA ILE A 2 45.71 -39.51 -22.18
C ILE A 2 45.48 -39.34 -23.70
N THR A 3 44.46 -40.05 -24.19
CA THR A 3 43.80 -39.81 -25.48
C THR A 3 43.10 -38.44 -25.47
N SER A 4 43.41 -37.62 -26.47
CA SER A 4 42.81 -36.29 -26.68
C SER A 4 41.28 -36.41 -26.86
N PRO A 5 40.47 -35.56 -26.21
CA PRO A 5 39.02 -35.61 -26.35
C PRO A 5 38.58 -35.13 -27.74
N ASP A 6 37.63 -35.88 -28.29
CA ASP A 6 37.04 -35.79 -29.62
C ASP A 6 36.41 -34.40 -29.89
N ARG A 7 37.03 -33.59 -30.76
CA ARG A 7 36.60 -32.20 -31.06
C ARG A 7 35.25 -32.11 -31.78
N THR A 8 34.76 -33.21 -32.34
CA THR A 8 33.46 -33.32 -33.02
C THR A 8 32.29 -33.34 -32.03
N ARG A 9 32.46 -33.89 -30.83
CA ARG A 9 31.41 -33.89 -29.78
C ARG A 9 31.11 -32.47 -29.27
N TRP A 10 32.13 -31.60 -29.22
CA TRP A 10 32.00 -30.21 -28.75
C TRP A 10 31.28 -29.28 -29.74
N ARG A 11 31.35 -29.56 -31.04
CA ARG A 11 30.58 -28.81 -32.04
C ARG A 11 29.10 -29.18 -31.99
N SER A 12 28.78 -30.47 -31.88
CA SER A 12 27.40 -30.95 -31.74
C SER A 12 26.72 -30.40 -30.48
N LEU A 13 27.41 -30.40 -29.34
CA LEU A 13 26.88 -29.88 -28.08
C LEU A 13 26.57 -28.38 -28.13
N ARG A 14 27.43 -27.57 -28.76
CA ARG A 14 27.22 -26.13 -28.92
C ARG A 14 26.03 -25.80 -29.82
N THR A 15 25.84 -26.55 -30.89
CA THR A 15 24.67 -26.37 -31.76
C THR A 15 23.39 -26.80 -31.04
N PHE A 16 23.43 -27.88 -30.27
CA PHE A 16 22.27 -28.39 -29.52
C PHE A 16 21.86 -27.45 -28.37
N VAL A 17 22.82 -26.91 -27.61
CA VAL A 17 22.58 -25.90 -26.57
C VAL A 17 22.09 -24.58 -27.17
N GLY A 18 22.62 -24.19 -28.34
CA GLY A 18 22.13 -23.02 -29.08
C GLY A 18 20.68 -23.16 -29.53
N TRP A 19 20.29 -24.33 -30.06
CA TRP A 19 18.89 -24.60 -30.42
C TRP A 19 17.97 -24.72 -29.20
N LEU A 20 18.44 -25.23 -28.07
CA LEU A 20 17.69 -25.25 -26.80
C LEU A 20 17.45 -23.84 -26.24
N LEU A 21 18.44 -22.95 -26.33
CA LEU A 21 18.29 -21.55 -25.91
C LEU A 21 17.37 -20.75 -26.83
N VAL A 22 17.43 -20.99 -28.15
CA VAL A 22 16.49 -20.38 -29.11
C VAL A 22 15.08 -20.95 -28.96
N ALA A 23 14.92 -22.25 -28.69
CA ALA A 23 13.63 -22.86 -28.39
C ALA A 23 13.06 -22.36 -27.05
N ALA A 24 13.89 -22.14 -26.03
CA ALA A 24 13.47 -21.52 -24.77
C ALA A 24 13.07 -20.05 -24.95
N TRP A 25 13.74 -19.31 -25.84
CA TRP A 25 13.37 -17.93 -26.19
C TRP A 25 12.08 -17.85 -27.02
N VAL A 26 11.85 -18.79 -27.95
CA VAL A 26 10.65 -18.82 -28.80
C VAL A 26 9.44 -19.42 -28.08
N LEU A 27 9.63 -20.35 -27.13
CA LEU A 27 8.56 -20.88 -26.29
C LEU A 27 8.25 -19.97 -25.08
N GLY A 28 9.21 -19.17 -24.61
CA GLY A 28 8.96 -18.08 -23.66
C GLY A 28 8.27 -16.85 -24.28
N ALA A 29 8.12 -16.81 -25.60
CA ALA A 29 7.44 -15.75 -26.34
C ALA A 29 6.02 -16.14 -26.80
N CYS A 30 5.51 -17.31 -26.38
CA CYS A 30 4.23 -17.84 -26.84
C CYS A 30 3.04 -17.67 -25.87
N ASP A 31 3.20 -16.98 -24.72
CA ASP A 31 2.11 -16.89 -23.72
C ASP A 31 1.71 -15.46 -23.28
N SER A 32 2.30 -14.40 -23.84
CA SER A 32 1.89 -13.03 -23.54
C SER A 32 1.30 -12.37 -24.78
N ALA A 33 0.03 -12.69 -25.07
CA ALA A 33 -0.79 -11.66 -25.69
C ALA A 33 -0.62 -10.38 -24.83
N PRO A 34 -0.36 -9.20 -25.43
CA PRO A 34 -0.25 -7.98 -24.63
C PRO A 34 -1.49 -7.90 -23.73
N PRO A 35 -1.32 -7.58 -22.43
CA PRO A 35 -2.43 -7.57 -21.49
C PRO A 35 -3.56 -6.74 -22.08
N THR A 36 -4.76 -7.30 -22.06
CA THR A 36 -5.94 -6.54 -22.45
C THR A 36 -6.17 -5.46 -21.41
N ALA A 37 -6.78 -4.34 -21.80
CA ALA A 37 -7.10 -3.28 -20.84
C ALA A 37 -7.96 -3.81 -19.68
N SER A 38 -8.85 -4.78 -19.94
CA SER A 38 -9.66 -5.44 -18.92
C SER A 38 -8.83 -6.34 -18.00
N GLY A 39 -7.94 -7.18 -18.52
CA GLY A 39 -7.11 -8.06 -17.68
C GLY A 39 -6.19 -7.28 -16.74
N TYR A 40 -5.56 -6.22 -17.25
CA TYR A 40 -4.79 -5.29 -16.41
C TYR A 40 -5.67 -4.62 -15.33
N PHE A 41 -6.91 -4.25 -15.66
CA PHE A 41 -7.80 -3.60 -14.71
C PHE A 41 -8.35 -4.55 -13.65
N ASP A 42 -8.57 -5.82 -14.01
CA ASP A 42 -8.99 -6.85 -13.07
C ASP A 42 -7.87 -7.12 -12.04
N ASP A 43 -6.61 -7.21 -12.50
CA ASP A 43 -5.44 -7.34 -11.63
C ASP A 43 -5.33 -6.09 -10.71
N LEU A 44 -5.39 -4.89 -11.28
CA LEU A 44 -5.38 -3.62 -10.52
C LEU A 44 -6.50 -3.54 -9.48
N ALA A 45 -7.72 -3.95 -9.84
CA ALA A 45 -8.86 -3.94 -8.93
C ALA A 45 -8.68 -4.96 -7.80
N GLY A 46 -8.10 -6.12 -8.09
CA GLY A 46 -7.70 -7.12 -7.08
C GLY A 46 -6.73 -6.52 -6.07
N GLU A 47 -5.64 -5.92 -6.55
CA GLU A 47 -4.61 -5.31 -5.69
C GLU A 47 -5.16 -4.19 -4.78
N MET A 48 -6.02 -3.33 -5.34
CA MET A 48 -6.67 -2.27 -4.56
C MET A 48 -7.67 -2.81 -3.54
N SER A 49 -8.39 -3.90 -3.87
CA SER A 49 -9.31 -4.56 -2.96
C SER A 49 -8.58 -5.21 -1.79
N GLU A 50 -7.47 -5.90 -2.06
CA GLU A 50 -6.64 -6.52 -1.02
C GLU A 50 -6.06 -5.46 -0.07
N PHE A 51 -5.57 -4.34 -0.61
CA PHE A 51 -5.15 -3.21 0.22
C PHE A 51 -6.30 -2.64 1.06
N SER A 52 -7.48 -2.46 0.47
CA SER A 52 -8.66 -1.97 1.20
C SER A 52 -9.07 -2.91 2.34
N GLU A 53 -9.00 -4.23 2.13
CA GLU A 53 -9.26 -5.24 3.15
C GLU A 53 -8.20 -5.20 4.26
N ALA A 54 -6.92 -5.05 3.90
CA ALA A 54 -5.82 -4.92 4.84
C ALA A 54 -5.99 -3.69 5.75
N ILE A 55 -6.30 -2.52 5.18
CA ILE A 55 -6.54 -1.28 5.94
C ILE A 55 -7.77 -1.41 6.84
N THR A 56 -8.86 -2.02 6.34
CA THR A 56 -10.07 -2.25 7.16
C THR A 56 -9.75 -3.15 8.35
N THR A 57 -9.02 -4.24 8.12
CA THR A 57 -8.58 -5.18 9.17
C THR A 57 -7.68 -4.48 10.19
N GLN A 58 -6.74 -3.64 9.74
CA GLN A 58 -5.90 -2.85 10.64
C GLN A 58 -6.70 -1.88 11.51
N GLN A 59 -7.71 -1.21 10.94
CA GLN A 59 -8.57 -0.30 11.70
C GLN A 59 -9.41 -1.03 12.75
N GLU A 60 -9.94 -2.21 12.41
CA GLU A 60 -10.65 -3.07 13.35
C GLU A 60 -9.75 -3.57 14.48
N GLN A 61 -8.53 -4.01 14.13
CA GLN A 61 -7.50 -4.44 15.08
C GLN A 61 -7.11 -3.29 16.02
N TYR A 62 -6.82 -2.10 15.48
CA TYR A 62 -6.54 -0.89 16.25
C TYR A 62 -7.66 -0.58 17.25
N GLY A 63 -8.92 -0.59 16.80
CA GLY A 63 -10.07 -0.30 17.65
C GLY A 63 -10.24 -1.33 18.76
N SER A 64 -10.03 -2.62 18.46
CA SER A 64 -10.07 -3.71 19.44
C SER A 64 -8.95 -3.60 20.47
N ASP A 65 -7.71 -3.36 20.03
CA ASP A 65 -6.54 -3.28 20.89
C ASP A 65 -6.65 -2.06 21.83
N LEU A 66 -6.99 -0.89 21.29
CA LEU A 66 -7.19 0.33 22.09
C LEU A 66 -8.32 0.13 23.11
N ALA A 67 -9.44 -0.48 22.73
CA ALA A 67 -10.53 -0.75 23.67
C ALA A 67 -10.11 -1.70 24.79
N GLY A 68 -9.32 -2.74 24.47
CA GLY A 68 -8.79 -3.67 25.47
C GLY A 68 -7.84 -2.99 26.46
N GLU A 69 -6.91 -2.18 25.96
CA GLU A 69 -5.97 -1.45 26.80
C GLU A 69 -6.65 -0.38 27.67
N LEU A 70 -7.68 0.30 27.15
CA LEU A 70 -8.49 1.23 27.94
C LEU A 70 -9.30 0.50 29.03
N ASP A 71 -9.79 -0.72 28.78
CA ASP A 71 -10.47 -1.53 29.80
C ASP A 71 -9.50 -1.99 30.89
N GLU A 72 -8.28 -2.39 30.53
CA GLU A 72 -7.22 -2.70 31.49
C GLU A 72 -6.86 -1.49 32.36
N LEU A 73 -6.70 -0.31 31.73
CA LEU A 73 -6.43 0.94 32.41
C LEU A 73 -7.58 1.34 33.35
N HIS A 74 -8.82 1.24 32.88
CA HIS A 74 -10.02 1.48 33.68
C HIS A 74 -10.10 0.51 34.88
N GLY A 75 -9.83 -0.78 34.67
CA GLY A 75 -9.84 -1.79 35.73
C GLY A 75 -8.76 -1.58 36.81
N ALA A 76 -7.66 -0.90 36.46
CA ALA A 76 -6.59 -0.54 37.38
C ALA A 76 -6.84 0.78 38.14
N THR A 77 -7.82 1.58 37.72
CA THR A 77 -8.08 2.93 38.25
C THR A 77 -9.03 2.90 39.46
N ASP A 78 -8.65 3.59 40.54
CA ASP A 78 -9.56 3.84 41.68
C ASP A 78 -10.42 5.09 41.40
N PHE A 79 -11.62 4.89 40.85
CA PHE A 79 -12.57 5.97 40.59
C PHE A 79 -13.15 6.65 41.85
N GLY A 80 -12.78 6.17 43.05
CA GLY A 80 -13.03 6.87 44.31
C GLY A 80 -12.04 8.02 44.57
N ASP A 81 -10.90 8.06 43.86
CA ASP A 81 -9.84 9.05 43.98
C ASP A 81 -9.80 9.97 42.75
N LEU A 82 -9.92 11.28 42.98
CA LEU A 82 -9.92 12.27 41.90
C LEU A 82 -8.56 12.39 41.20
N GLU A 83 -7.46 12.14 41.91
CA GLU A 83 -6.11 12.17 41.32
C GLU A 83 -5.92 10.99 40.36
N ALA A 84 -6.39 9.80 40.74
CA ALA A 84 -6.36 8.62 39.88
C ALA A 84 -7.26 8.76 38.63
N VAL A 85 -8.38 9.46 38.75
CA VAL A 85 -9.26 9.74 37.60
C VAL A 85 -8.62 10.70 36.61
N ASP A 86 -7.89 11.73 37.10
CA ASP A 86 -7.16 12.66 36.23
C ASP A 86 -6.03 11.92 35.48
N GLU A 87 -5.25 11.11 36.21
CA GLU A 87 -4.19 10.27 35.64
C GLU A 87 -4.73 9.27 34.60
N PHE A 88 -5.92 8.69 34.82
CA PHE A 88 -6.59 7.83 33.84
C PHE A 88 -6.82 8.55 32.51
N PHE A 89 -7.34 9.79 32.52
CA PHE A 89 -7.64 10.52 31.28
C PHE A 89 -6.36 10.91 30.54
N ASP A 90 -5.32 11.31 31.27
CA ASP A 90 -4.00 11.61 30.67
C ASP A 90 -3.42 10.35 30.00
N GLN A 91 -3.39 9.23 30.72
CA GLN A 91 -2.87 7.96 30.18
C GLN A 91 -3.70 7.42 29.00
N ALA A 92 -5.03 7.57 29.06
CA ALA A 92 -5.91 7.21 27.95
C ALA A 92 -5.63 8.05 26.69
N GLY A 93 -5.37 9.36 26.87
CA GLY A 93 -4.99 10.26 25.79
C GLY A 93 -3.64 9.90 25.17
N GLU A 94 -2.62 9.65 26.00
CA GLU A 94 -1.29 9.21 25.56
C GLU A 94 -1.38 7.89 24.78
N LEU A 95 -2.16 6.92 25.29
CA LEU A 95 -2.37 5.63 24.65
C LEU A 95 -3.01 5.78 23.26
N ALA A 96 -4.05 6.60 23.15
CA ALA A 96 -4.69 6.87 21.87
C ALA A 96 -3.71 7.48 20.85
N ILE A 97 -2.88 8.44 21.28
CA ILE A 97 -1.83 9.05 20.45
C ILE A 97 -0.83 8.01 19.95
N VAL A 98 -0.29 7.19 20.85
CA VAL A 98 0.68 6.14 20.50
C VAL A 98 0.08 5.17 19.50
N ARG A 99 -1.13 4.66 19.77
CA ARG A 99 -1.81 3.70 18.90
C ARG A 99 -2.15 4.30 17.54
N THR A 100 -2.57 5.56 17.48
CA THR A 100 -2.83 6.24 16.20
C THR A 100 -1.54 6.42 15.40
N ALA A 101 -0.42 6.76 16.05
CA ALA A 101 0.87 6.85 15.38
C ALA A 101 1.32 5.50 14.79
N ASP A 102 1.08 4.41 15.52
CA ASP A 102 1.38 3.06 15.05
C ASP A 102 0.51 2.67 13.84
N LEU A 103 -0.79 2.98 13.87
CA LEU A 103 -1.70 2.80 12.74
C LEU A 103 -1.20 3.52 11.48
N PHE A 104 -0.72 4.76 11.59
CA PHE A 104 -0.10 5.48 10.48
C PHE A 104 1.13 4.76 9.91
N SER A 105 2.00 4.27 10.79
CA SER A 105 3.22 3.56 10.40
C SER A 105 2.90 2.25 9.68
N GLU A 106 1.93 1.48 10.18
CA GLU A 106 1.46 0.22 9.58
C GLU A 106 0.77 0.45 8.23
N THR A 107 -0.12 1.44 8.14
CA THR A 107 -0.73 1.85 6.86
C THR A 107 0.32 2.26 5.84
N GLY A 108 1.39 2.94 6.27
CA GLY A 108 2.52 3.25 5.40
C GLY A 108 3.30 2.02 4.92
N ALA A 109 3.30 0.92 5.67
CA ALA A 109 3.88 -0.35 5.24
C ALA A 109 2.99 -1.04 4.20
N GLU A 110 1.68 -1.11 4.44
CA GLU A 110 0.71 -1.64 3.47
C GLU A 110 0.72 -0.84 2.16
N MET A 111 0.84 0.49 2.24
CA MET A 111 0.93 1.33 1.06
C MET A 111 2.22 1.04 0.27
N ARG A 112 3.34 0.79 0.94
CA ARG A 112 4.59 0.39 0.28
C ARG A 112 4.43 -0.93 -0.47
N ASP A 113 3.80 -1.90 0.19
CA ASP A 113 3.53 -3.22 -0.38
C ASP A 113 2.57 -3.14 -1.58
N LEU A 114 1.50 -2.35 -1.49
CA LEU A 114 0.62 -2.05 -2.62
C LEU A 114 1.41 -1.43 -3.79
N ILE A 115 2.20 -0.38 -3.57
CA ILE A 115 2.95 0.28 -4.64
C ILE A 115 3.97 -0.66 -5.28
N GLU A 116 4.60 -1.55 -4.51
CA GLU A 116 5.47 -2.60 -5.04
C GLU A 116 4.71 -3.56 -5.96
N ARG A 117 3.54 -4.06 -5.54
CA ARG A 117 2.69 -4.94 -6.36
C ARG A 117 2.20 -4.25 -7.62
N LEU A 118 1.70 -3.01 -7.51
CA LEU A 118 1.26 -2.21 -8.65
C LEU A 118 2.39 -1.96 -9.65
N SER A 119 3.62 -1.71 -9.19
CA SER A 119 4.77 -1.51 -10.08
C SER A 119 5.14 -2.74 -10.92
N GLY A 120 4.70 -3.93 -10.50
CA GLY A 120 4.84 -5.17 -11.24
C GLY A 120 3.81 -5.34 -12.36
N LEU A 121 2.74 -4.55 -12.37
CA LEU A 121 1.70 -4.61 -13.39
C LEU A 121 2.17 -3.98 -14.71
N GLN A 122 1.69 -4.53 -15.83
CA GLN A 122 2.00 -4.02 -17.16
C GLN A 122 0.79 -3.30 -17.74
N PRO A 123 0.68 -1.96 -17.58
CA PRO A 123 -0.44 -1.21 -18.13
C PRO A 123 -0.41 -1.22 -19.65
N THR A 124 -1.59 -1.16 -20.26
CA THR A 124 -1.70 -0.93 -21.71
C THR A 124 -1.26 0.49 -22.07
N ALA A 125 -0.88 0.73 -23.33
CA ALA A 125 -0.37 2.02 -23.78
C ALA A 125 -1.31 3.21 -23.47
N GLY A 126 -2.63 2.99 -23.44
CA GLY A 126 -3.61 4.02 -23.10
C GLY A 126 -3.72 4.32 -21.60
N LEU A 127 -3.21 3.44 -20.74
CA LEU A 127 -3.31 3.53 -19.28
C LEU A 127 -1.95 3.79 -18.60
N ALA A 128 -0.85 3.65 -19.33
CA ALA A 128 0.51 3.74 -18.78
C ALA A 128 0.79 5.06 -18.06
N ILE A 129 0.33 6.19 -18.60
CA ILE A 129 0.54 7.51 -17.97
C ILE A 129 -0.22 7.60 -16.65
N ALA A 130 -1.50 7.23 -16.63
CA ALA A 130 -2.31 7.30 -15.42
C ALA A 130 -1.85 6.31 -14.34
N HIS A 131 -1.31 5.15 -14.76
CA HIS A 131 -0.68 4.20 -13.85
C HIS A 131 0.61 4.76 -13.23
N ASP A 132 1.48 5.39 -14.03
CA ASP A 132 2.71 6.03 -13.55
C ASP A 132 2.43 7.20 -12.59
N ASP A 133 1.39 8.00 -12.89
CA ASP A 133 0.91 9.06 -12.00
C ASP A 133 0.44 8.50 -10.65
N LEU A 134 -0.26 7.35 -10.65
CA LEU A 134 -0.68 6.66 -9.42
C LEU A 134 0.51 6.17 -8.61
N LEU A 135 1.49 5.51 -9.24
CA LEU A 135 2.71 5.05 -8.56
C LEU A 135 3.50 6.23 -7.97
N THR A 136 3.63 7.31 -8.73
CA THR A 136 4.32 8.53 -8.28
C THR A 136 3.60 9.18 -7.10
N ALA A 137 2.28 9.30 -7.17
CA ALA A 137 1.48 9.84 -6.06
C ALA A 137 1.56 8.95 -4.82
N GLY A 138 1.55 7.62 -4.99
CA GLY A 138 1.71 6.66 -3.90
C GLY A 138 3.08 6.74 -3.24
N ALA A 139 4.15 6.84 -4.03
CA ALA A 139 5.50 7.05 -3.51
C ALA A 139 5.61 8.38 -2.73
N GLY A 140 4.99 9.44 -3.23
CA GLY A 140 4.88 10.72 -2.51
C GLY A 140 4.15 10.58 -1.18
N LEU A 141 3.00 9.89 -1.16
CA LEU A 141 2.26 9.62 0.08
C LEU A 141 3.09 8.83 1.10
N ILE A 142 3.75 7.76 0.67
CA ILE A 142 4.65 6.96 1.52
C ILE A 142 5.75 7.83 2.15
N SER A 143 6.32 8.77 1.39
CA SER A 143 7.40 9.62 1.91
C SER A 143 6.95 10.58 3.01
N GLU A 144 5.67 10.93 3.07
CA GLU A 144 5.12 11.81 4.10
C GLU A 144 4.70 11.05 5.37
N VAL A 145 4.55 9.72 5.32
CA VAL A 145 4.13 8.90 6.47
C VAL A 145 5.02 9.12 7.70
N PRO A 146 6.37 9.07 7.63
CA PRO A 146 7.19 9.25 8.83
C PRO A 146 6.99 10.61 9.50
N ALA A 147 6.82 11.68 8.73
CA ALA A 147 6.58 13.01 9.26
C ALA A 147 5.17 13.13 9.88
N ALA A 148 4.16 12.50 9.28
CA ALA A 148 2.82 12.41 9.86
C ALA A 148 2.81 11.61 11.17
N THR A 149 3.45 10.44 11.19
CA THR A 149 3.61 9.63 12.42
C THR A 149 4.28 10.43 13.53
N GLU A 150 5.36 11.15 13.22
CA GLU A 150 6.05 11.99 14.20
C GLU A 150 5.18 13.17 14.67
N THR A 151 4.38 13.76 13.79
CA THR A 151 3.43 14.82 14.16
C THR A 151 2.40 14.28 15.16
N VAL A 152 1.84 13.08 14.91
CA VAL A 152 0.90 12.43 15.83
C VAL A 152 1.55 12.15 17.18
N ARG A 153 2.78 11.59 17.20
CA ARG A 153 3.49 11.27 18.44
C ARG A 153 3.79 12.47 19.34
N ASN A 154 3.84 13.67 18.77
CA ASN A 154 4.14 14.90 19.47
C ASN A 154 2.90 15.74 19.79
N LEU A 155 1.68 15.18 19.63
CA LEU A 155 0.47 15.85 20.06
C LEU A 155 0.40 15.87 21.59
N ASP A 156 -0.07 16.98 22.14
CA ASP A 156 -0.37 17.09 23.58
C ASP A 156 -1.74 16.47 23.91
N SER A 157 -2.61 16.31 22.91
CA SER A 157 -3.95 15.73 23.05
C SER A 157 -4.45 15.18 21.73
N ILE A 158 -5.18 14.06 21.78
CA ILE A 158 -5.76 13.41 20.61
C ILE A 158 -6.78 14.30 19.87
N ASP A 159 -7.41 15.26 20.57
CA ASP A 159 -8.37 16.20 19.95
C ASP A 159 -7.70 17.11 18.91
N GLN A 160 -6.38 17.30 18.99
CA GLN A 160 -5.59 18.09 18.05
C GLN A 160 -5.29 17.33 16.75
N LEU A 161 -5.56 16.03 16.69
CA LEU A 161 -5.19 15.15 15.58
C LEU A 161 -5.72 15.65 14.23
N ALA A 162 -7.01 16.00 14.17
CA ALA A 162 -7.64 16.46 12.93
C ALA A 162 -7.00 17.77 12.43
N GLU A 163 -6.74 18.73 13.31
CA GLU A 163 -6.10 19.99 12.96
C GLU A 163 -4.64 19.80 12.55
N ALA A 164 -3.90 18.94 13.25
CA ALA A 164 -2.50 18.67 12.94
C ALA A 164 -2.31 17.98 11.58
N LEU A 165 -3.30 17.17 11.17
CA LEU A 165 -3.30 16.50 9.87
C LEU A 165 -3.89 17.38 8.77
N ASP A 166 -4.84 18.26 9.07
CA ASP A 166 -5.41 19.18 8.08
C ASP A 166 -4.34 20.13 7.53
N GLY A 167 -4.34 20.32 6.21
CA GLY A 167 -3.33 21.12 5.52
C GLY A 167 -1.88 20.59 5.59
N SER A 168 -1.65 19.41 6.20
CA SER A 168 -0.32 18.81 6.27
C SER A 168 0.18 18.34 4.89
N PRO A 169 1.51 18.18 4.71
CA PRO A 169 2.07 17.54 3.52
C PRO A 169 1.47 16.15 3.26
N TYR A 170 1.21 15.38 4.32
CA TYR A 170 0.57 14.07 4.23
C TYR A 170 -0.86 14.16 3.68
N ALA A 171 -1.68 15.08 4.19
CA ALA A 171 -3.04 15.29 3.65
C ALA A 171 -3.03 15.71 2.17
N THR A 172 -2.08 16.56 1.79
CA THR A 172 -1.89 16.96 0.39
C THR A 172 -1.48 15.77 -0.48
N ALA A 173 -0.56 14.92 -0.01
CA ALA A 173 -0.13 13.73 -0.72
C ALA A 173 -1.25 12.69 -0.84
N ALA A 174 -2.06 12.52 0.21
CA ALA A 174 -3.23 11.67 0.23
C ALA A 174 -4.25 12.10 -0.83
N GLN A 175 -4.54 13.40 -0.92
CA GLN A 175 -5.42 13.96 -1.94
C GLN A 175 -4.89 13.70 -3.35
N ARG A 176 -3.57 13.86 -3.58
CA ARG A 176 -2.95 13.57 -4.88
C ARG A 176 -3.08 12.10 -5.26
N PHE A 177 -2.88 11.19 -4.31
CA PHE A 177 -3.08 9.76 -4.53
C PHE A 177 -4.53 9.44 -4.92
N SER A 178 -5.52 9.98 -4.20
CA SER A 178 -6.93 9.80 -4.54
C SER A 178 -7.28 10.34 -5.93
N ILE A 179 -6.74 11.51 -6.31
CA ILE A 179 -6.92 12.08 -7.65
C ILE A 179 -6.29 11.19 -8.73
N ALA A 180 -5.06 10.70 -8.51
CA ALA A 180 -4.39 9.83 -9.47
C ALA A 180 -5.16 8.51 -9.68
N CYS A 181 -5.68 7.93 -8.61
CA CYS A 181 -6.54 6.75 -8.70
C CYS A 181 -7.84 7.03 -9.47
N ALA A 182 -8.50 8.17 -9.21
CA ALA A 182 -9.70 8.56 -9.94
C ALA A 182 -9.43 8.76 -11.44
N ASN A 183 -8.32 9.42 -11.79
CA ASN A 183 -7.89 9.62 -13.18
C ASN A 183 -7.62 8.28 -13.88
N LEU A 184 -7.01 7.31 -13.18
CA LEU A 184 -6.79 5.97 -13.72
C LEU A 184 -8.13 5.26 -14.00
N SER A 185 -9.10 5.37 -13.10
CA SER A 185 -10.45 4.82 -13.27
C SER A 185 -11.20 5.48 -14.45
N GLU A 186 -11.06 6.80 -14.63
CA GLU A 186 -11.62 7.51 -15.79
C GLU A 186 -10.97 7.04 -17.10
N ALA A 187 -9.64 6.88 -17.12
CA ALA A 187 -8.92 6.37 -18.29
C ALA A 187 -9.34 4.93 -18.64
N ALA A 188 -9.62 4.09 -17.64
CA ALA A 188 -10.21 2.75 -17.82
C ALA A 188 -11.52 2.80 -18.57
N THR A 189 -12.41 3.66 -18.08
CA THR A 189 -13.76 3.81 -18.61
C THR A 189 -13.70 4.28 -20.07
N ALA A 190 -12.81 5.24 -20.35
CA ALA A 190 -12.55 5.70 -21.72
C ALA A 190 -11.98 4.60 -22.63
N ALA A 191 -11.25 3.64 -22.08
CA ALA A 191 -10.74 2.45 -22.77
C ALA A 191 -11.77 1.32 -22.89
N GLY A 192 -13.00 1.51 -22.39
CA GLY A 192 -14.08 0.53 -22.47
C GLY A 192 -14.03 -0.57 -21.39
N VAL A 193 -13.26 -0.36 -20.32
CA VAL A 193 -13.27 -1.22 -19.14
C VAL A 193 -14.50 -0.89 -18.29
N THR A 194 -15.23 -1.91 -17.86
CA THR A 194 -16.46 -1.77 -17.05
C THR A 194 -16.25 -2.12 -15.57
N THR A 195 -15.09 -2.67 -15.21
CA THR A 195 -14.72 -2.98 -13.82
C THR A 195 -14.56 -1.68 -13.05
N GLU A 196 -15.27 -1.53 -11.94
CA GLU A 196 -15.19 -0.34 -11.09
C GLU A 196 -13.98 -0.43 -10.17
N LEU A 197 -13.12 0.59 -10.21
CA LEU A 197 -11.98 0.71 -9.30
C LEU A 197 -12.41 1.45 -8.03
N THR A 198 -12.35 0.77 -6.89
CA THR A 198 -12.53 1.43 -5.59
C THR A 198 -11.21 2.07 -5.20
N CYS A 199 -11.17 3.41 -5.20
CA CYS A 199 -9.98 4.14 -4.80
C CYS A 199 -9.85 4.16 -3.27
N PRO A 200 -8.75 3.63 -2.70
CA PRO A 200 -8.58 3.66 -1.26
C PRO A 200 -8.53 5.10 -0.75
N GLN A 201 -9.21 5.33 0.38
CA GLN A 201 -9.17 6.60 1.10
C GLN A 201 -8.03 6.50 2.14
N PRO A 202 -6.96 7.31 2.05
CA PRO A 202 -5.95 7.35 3.09
C PRO A 202 -6.56 7.85 4.41
N LEU A 203 -5.98 7.44 5.55
CA LEU A 203 -6.49 7.67 6.92
C LEU A 203 -6.96 9.10 7.23
N VAL A 204 -6.40 10.14 6.60
CA VAL A 204 -6.83 11.54 6.82
C VAL A 204 -8.27 11.78 6.39
N VAL A 205 -8.72 11.17 5.30
CA VAL A 205 -10.06 11.49 4.77
C VAL A 205 -11.15 10.90 5.64
N ALA A 206 -10.92 9.71 6.22
CA ALA A 206 -11.89 9.04 7.09
C ALA A 206 -12.01 9.66 8.49
N ALA A 207 -10.99 10.38 8.98
CA ALA A 207 -11.00 11.01 10.30
C ALA A 207 -11.69 12.39 10.32
N VAL A 208 -11.87 13.02 9.16
CA VAL A 208 -12.42 14.39 9.03
C VAL A 208 -13.79 14.42 8.33
N SER A 209 -14.24 13.29 7.75
CA SER A 209 -15.56 13.11 7.12
C SER A 209 -16.56 12.42 8.03
#